data_AF-A0A925SRX1-F1
#
_entry.id   AF-A0A925SRX1-F1
#
_cell.length_a   1.000
_cell.length_b   1.000
_cell.length_c   1.000
_cell.angle_alpha   90.00
_cell.angle_beta   90.00
_cell.angle_gamma   90.00
#
_symmetry.space_group_name_H-M   'P 1'
#
loop_
_entity.id
_entity.type
_entity.pdbx_description
1 polymer ?
#
loop_
_entity_poly.entity_id
_entity_poly.type
_entity_poly.pdbx_seq_one_letter_code
_entity_poly.pdbx_strand_id
1 'polypeptide(L)'
;MDDADLAAALKLLRVEQLIKAGYVDDASDSMLMSGAIKGMVNSIGDPYSVYMDAKMYKELTIETKGSFGGVGIVLGSKDNILTVVAPIEGTPSDKAGIMSGDQIIKIDGQDTREFGVDEAVKIIRGAEGSQVTLTINRAGQEIKDYTLIRSTIKMNTVSGKMLDNGIGYVRLSMFNENTGIDLSNKLQE
;
A
#
# COMPACT_ATOMS: atom_id res chain seq x y z
N MET A 1 1.60 -5.23 39.11
CA MET A 1 1.09 -6.50 38.56
C MET A 1 0.74 -7.34 39.76
N ASP A 2 -0.55 -7.54 39.98
CA ASP A 2 -1.02 -8.35 41.10
C ASP A 2 -0.99 -9.85 40.76
N ASP A 3 -1.32 -10.71 41.72
CA ASP A 3 -1.32 -12.17 41.51
C ASP A 3 -2.33 -12.60 40.43
N ALA A 4 -3.40 -11.84 40.21
CA ALA A 4 -4.41 -12.12 39.20
C ALA A 4 -3.90 -11.83 37.79
N ASP A 5 -3.19 -10.71 37.60
CA ASP A 5 -2.51 -10.35 36.35
C ASP A 5 -1.47 -11.43 35.96
N LEU A 6 -0.71 -11.93 36.94
CA LEU A 6 0.27 -13.00 36.71
C LEU A 6 -0.39 -14.32 36.32
N ALA A 7 -1.47 -14.70 37.00
CA ALA A 7 -2.23 -15.90 36.65
C ALA A 7 -2.83 -15.81 35.24
N ALA A 8 -3.34 -14.64 34.85
CA ALA A 8 -3.88 -14.40 33.51
C ALA A 8 -2.80 -14.52 32.43
N ALA A 9 -1.62 -13.92 32.65
CA ALA A 9 -0.49 -14.02 31.73
C ALA A 9 -0.01 -15.47 31.56
N LEU A 10 0.10 -16.22 32.67
CA LEU A 10 0.46 -17.65 32.63
C LEU A 10 -0.57 -18.49 31.88
N LYS A 11 -1.86 -18.18 32.02
CA LYS A 11 -2.92 -18.86 31.28
C LYS A 11 -2.79 -18.65 29.77
N LEU A 12 -2.46 -17.43 29.34
CA LEU A 12 -2.24 -17.12 27.92
C LEU A 12 -1.03 -17.89 27.36
N LEU A 13 0.10 -17.89 28.08
CA LEU A 13 1.29 -18.68 27.71
C LEU A 13 0.99 -20.18 27.64
N ARG A 14 0.18 -20.70 28.57
CA ARG A 14 -0.20 -22.11 28.55
C ARG A 14 -1.04 -22.47 27.33
N VAL A 15 -1.98 -21.61 26.93
CA VAL A 15 -2.79 -21.80 25.72
C VAL A 15 -1.90 -21.80 24.48
N GLU A 16 -0.96 -20.85 24.38
CA GLU A 16 0.00 -20.79 23.27
C GLU A 16 0.81 -22.08 23.14
N GLN A 17 1.36 -22.60 24.25
CA GLN A 17 2.11 -23.86 24.26
C GLN A 17 1.28 -25.06 23.82
N LEU A 18 0.02 -25.14 24.26
CA LEU A 18 -0.89 -26.24 23.87
C LEU A 18 -1.19 -26.20 22.37
N ILE A 19 -1.37 -25.01 21.79
CA ILE A 19 -1.57 -24.86 20.34
C ILE A 19 -0.32 -25.32 19.60
N LYS A 20 0.87 -24.80 19.96
CA LYS A 20 2.14 -25.19 19.32
C LYS A 20 2.43 -26.68 19.41
N ALA A 21 2.04 -27.34 20.50
CA ALA A 21 2.30 -28.77 20.70
C ALA A 21 1.29 -29.69 20.02
N GLY A 22 0.06 -29.21 19.75
CA GLY A 22 -1.06 -30.06 19.33
C GLY A 22 -1.74 -29.67 18.02
N TYR A 23 -1.37 -28.53 17.40
CA TYR A 23 -1.94 -28.10 16.14
C TYR A 23 -1.28 -28.82 14.95
N VAL A 24 -2.08 -29.11 13.92
CA VAL A 24 -1.67 -29.94 12.78
C VAL A 24 -0.75 -29.19 11.80
N ASP A 25 -0.87 -27.87 11.72
CA ASP A 25 -0.07 -27.00 10.86
C ASP A 25 0.91 -26.14 11.69
N ASP A 26 1.74 -25.36 11.01
CA ASP A 26 2.65 -24.43 11.66
C ASP A 26 1.91 -23.22 12.26
N ALA A 27 2.19 -22.93 13.53
CA ALA A 27 1.55 -21.86 14.29
C ALA A 27 2.63 -20.91 14.84
N SER A 28 3.04 -19.95 14.00
CA SER A 28 4.09 -19.00 14.36
C SER A 28 3.72 -18.09 15.55
N ASP A 29 4.71 -17.74 16.36
CA ASP A 29 4.59 -16.84 17.51
C ASP A 29 3.94 -15.51 17.13
N SER A 30 4.33 -14.96 15.98
CA SER A 30 3.79 -13.69 15.48
C SER A 30 2.29 -13.77 15.17
N MET A 31 1.85 -14.88 14.56
CA MET A 31 0.43 -15.11 14.27
C MET A 31 -0.39 -15.26 15.55
N LEU A 32 0.09 -16.09 16.50
CA LEU A 32 -0.61 -16.34 17.76
C LEU A 32 -0.69 -15.07 18.62
N MET A 33 0.41 -14.32 18.72
CA MET A 33 0.45 -13.07 19.48
C MET A 33 -0.44 -12.00 18.87
N SER A 34 -0.39 -11.81 17.54
CA SER A 34 -1.26 -10.85 16.85
C SER A 34 -2.74 -11.21 17.02
N GLY A 35 -3.07 -12.51 16.93
CA GLY A 35 -4.41 -13.01 17.18
C GLY A 35 -4.89 -12.77 18.61
N ALA A 36 -4.03 -13.01 19.60
CA ALA A 36 -4.33 -12.76 21.01
C ALA A 36 -4.58 -11.26 21.28
N ILE A 37 -3.72 -10.37 20.78
CA ILE A 37 -3.90 -8.92 20.93
C ILE A 37 -5.19 -8.45 20.26
N LYS A 38 -5.45 -8.91 19.03
CA LYS A 38 -6.69 -8.61 18.31
C LYS A 38 -7.92 -9.08 19.09
N GLY A 39 -7.88 -10.27 19.69
CA GLY A 39 -8.93 -10.81 20.55
C GLY A 39 -9.15 -9.95 21.81
N MET A 40 -8.07 -9.52 22.46
CA MET A 40 -8.15 -8.62 23.62
C MET A 40 -8.80 -7.28 23.27
N VAL A 41 -8.40 -6.64 22.17
CA VAL A 41 -9.02 -5.38 21.72
C VAL A 41 -10.49 -5.58 21.38
N ASN A 42 -10.84 -6.62 20.63
CA ASN A 42 -12.22 -6.93 20.29
C ASN A 42 -13.09 -7.21 21.52
N SER A 43 -12.52 -7.74 22.60
CA SER A 43 -13.26 -8.07 23.83
C SER A 43 -13.82 -6.85 24.57
N ILE A 44 -13.33 -5.65 24.25
CA ILE A 44 -13.83 -4.38 24.79
C ILE A 44 -15.26 -4.09 24.26
N GLY A 45 -15.66 -4.72 23.15
CA GLY A 45 -17.00 -4.57 22.58
C GLY A 45 -17.24 -3.25 21.86
N ASP A 46 -16.21 -2.41 21.71
CA ASP A 46 -16.25 -1.19 20.92
C ASP A 46 -15.88 -1.50 19.46
N PRO A 47 -16.81 -1.33 18.50
CA PRO A 47 -16.54 -1.61 17.08
C PRO A 47 -15.52 -0.64 16.45
N TYR A 48 -15.19 0.47 17.11
CA TYR A 48 -14.21 1.44 16.64
C TYR A 48 -12.80 1.20 17.21
N SER A 49 -12.68 0.34 18.22
CA SER A 49 -11.39 -0.07 18.79
C SER A 49 -10.84 -1.26 18.00
N VAL A 50 -9.76 -1.03 17.25
CA VAL A 50 -9.16 -2.04 16.36
C VAL A 50 -7.65 -2.13 16.59
N TYR A 51 -7.15 -3.35 16.77
CA TYR A 51 -5.71 -3.61 16.68
C TYR A 51 -5.27 -3.57 15.21
N MET A 52 -4.35 -2.67 14.89
CA MET A 52 -3.77 -2.55 13.55
C MET A 52 -2.43 -3.27 13.51
N ASP A 53 -2.31 -4.24 12.60
CA ASP A 53 -1.01 -4.78 12.24
C ASP A 53 -0.20 -3.75 11.42
N ALA A 54 1.07 -4.08 11.14
CA ALA A 54 1.97 -3.19 10.41
C ALA A 54 1.48 -2.83 9.00
N LYS A 55 0.74 -3.74 8.32
CA LYS A 55 0.19 -3.48 7.00
C LYS A 55 -0.97 -2.49 7.09
N MET A 56 -1.93 -2.75 7.97
CA MET A 56 -3.08 -1.88 8.21
C MET A 56 -2.65 -0.47 8.61
N TYR A 57 -1.69 -0.36 9.54
CA TYR A 57 -1.19 0.93 10.00
C TYR A 57 -0.52 1.72 8.86
N LYS A 58 0.24 1.04 8.00
CA LYS A 58 0.88 1.66 6.84
C LYS A 58 -0.13 2.16 5.82
N GLU A 59 -1.19 1.39 5.55
CA GLU A 59 -2.27 1.79 4.64
C GLU A 59 -3.02 3.02 5.16
N LEU A 60 -3.42 3.03 6.44
CA LEU A 60 -4.05 4.18 7.09
C LEU A 60 -3.17 5.43 7.03
N THR A 61 -1.87 5.26 7.25
CA THR A 61 -0.90 6.37 7.17
C THR A 61 -0.85 6.95 5.76
N ILE A 62 -0.87 6.13 4.72
CA ILE A 62 -0.87 6.58 3.32
C ILE A 62 -2.15 7.36 3.01
N GLU A 63 -3.30 6.84 3.43
CA GLU A 63 -4.61 7.49 3.26
C GLU A 63 -4.64 8.87 3.92
N THR A 64 -4.21 8.95 5.17
CA THR A 64 -4.23 10.18 5.98
C THR A 64 -3.21 11.21 5.49
N LYS A 65 -1.97 10.80 5.20
CA LYS A 65 -0.92 11.72 4.69
C LYS A 65 -1.14 12.13 3.24
N GLY A 66 -1.97 11.40 2.51
CA GLY A 66 -2.22 11.69 1.11
C GLY A 66 -1.03 11.43 0.19
N SER A 67 0.00 10.71 0.68
CA SER A 67 1.22 10.53 -0.08
C SER A 67 1.92 9.22 0.25
N PHE A 68 2.66 8.69 -0.72
CA PHE A 68 3.49 7.49 -0.54
C PHE A 68 4.76 7.56 -1.39
N GLY A 69 5.84 6.95 -0.90
CA GLY A 69 7.08 6.81 -1.66
C GLY A 69 7.00 5.68 -2.69
N GLY A 70 7.33 5.97 -3.95
CA GLY A 70 7.33 5.00 -5.03
C GLY A 70 7.57 5.65 -6.38
N VAL A 71 7.12 5.00 -7.46
CA VAL A 71 7.32 5.49 -8.84
C VAL A 71 6.01 5.90 -9.54
N GLY A 72 4.88 5.77 -8.84
CA GLY A 72 3.57 6.21 -9.33
C GLY A 72 2.90 5.30 -10.35
N ILE A 73 2.93 3.98 -10.14
CA ILE A 73 2.30 2.98 -11.03
C ILE A 73 1.11 2.32 -10.32
N VAL A 74 -0.01 2.20 -11.03
CA VAL A 74 -1.11 1.31 -10.64
C VAL A 74 -0.87 -0.06 -11.26
N LEU A 75 -0.72 -1.07 -10.41
CA LEU A 75 -0.44 -2.45 -10.81
C LEU A 75 -1.67 -3.32 -10.69
N GLY A 76 -1.73 -4.33 -11.56
CA GLY A 76 -2.69 -5.41 -11.50
C GLY A 76 -2.05 -6.73 -11.91
N SER A 77 -2.82 -7.81 -11.83
CA SER A 77 -2.46 -9.09 -12.41
C SER A 77 -3.37 -9.37 -13.60
N LYS A 78 -2.78 -9.67 -14.76
CA LYS A 78 -3.51 -10.13 -15.94
C LYS A 78 -2.86 -11.42 -16.40
N ASP A 79 -3.64 -12.50 -16.48
CA ASP A 79 -3.17 -13.84 -16.86
C ASP A 79 -1.97 -14.32 -16.00
N ASN A 80 -2.00 -14.03 -14.70
CA ASN A 80 -0.91 -14.28 -13.73
C ASN A 80 0.40 -13.52 -14.02
N ILE A 81 0.37 -12.49 -14.86
CA ILE A 81 1.52 -11.63 -15.15
C ILE A 81 1.28 -10.25 -14.54
N LEU A 82 2.28 -9.75 -13.82
CA LEU A 82 2.26 -8.40 -13.27
C LEU A 82 2.19 -7.38 -14.40
N THR A 83 1.09 -6.64 -14.44
CA THR A 83 0.77 -5.74 -15.55
C THR A 83 0.46 -4.35 -15.03
N VAL A 84 0.96 -3.33 -15.74
CA VAL A 84 0.64 -1.93 -15.49
C VAL A 84 -0.81 -1.67 -15.92
N VAL A 85 -1.65 -1.30 -14.96
CA VAL A 85 -3.00 -0.81 -15.25
C VAL A 85 -2.91 0.60 -15.82
N ALA A 86 -2.20 1.49 -15.13
CA ALA A 86 -1.92 2.84 -15.61
C ALA A 86 -0.74 3.47 -14.84
N PRO A 87 0.12 4.28 -15.51
CA PRO A 87 0.97 5.23 -14.81
C PRO A 87 0.13 6.38 -14.25
N ILE A 88 0.59 6.98 -13.15
CA ILE A 88 0.00 8.20 -12.60
C ILE A 88 0.68 9.40 -13.28
N GLU A 89 -0.12 10.30 -13.85
CA GLU A 89 0.37 11.47 -14.57
C GLU A 89 1.36 12.32 -13.74
N GLY A 90 2.45 12.77 -14.38
CA GLY A 90 3.49 13.60 -13.76
C GLY A 90 4.46 12.88 -12.82
N THR A 91 4.24 11.58 -12.55
CA THR A 91 5.10 10.76 -11.70
C THR A 91 6.32 10.21 -12.45
N PRO A 92 7.33 9.64 -11.75
CA PRO A 92 8.51 9.06 -12.40
C PRO A 92 8.17 8.03 -13.48
N SER A 93 7.15 7.20 -13.28
CA SER A 93 6.75 6.17 -14.26
C SER A 93 6.18 6.76 -15.55
N ASP A 94 5.33 7.78 -15.44
CA ASP A 94 4.78 8.51 -16.57
C ASP A 94 5.89 9.20 -17.38
N LYS A 95 6.80 9.90 -16.68
CA LYS A 95 7.97 10.55 -17.30
C LYS A 95 8.93 9.57 -17.96
N ALA A 96 9.01 8.34 -17.48
CA ALA A 96 9.83 7.28 -18.08
C ALA A 96 9.17 6.62 -19.29
N GLY A 97 7.93 6.97 -19.63
CA GLY A 97 7.20 6.41 -20.77
C GLY A 97 6.65 5.00 -20.52
N ILE A 98 6.42 4.63 -19.27
CA ILE A 98 5.66 3.43 -18.89
C ILE A 98 4.20 3.64 -19.29
N MET A 99 3.55 2.62 -19.83
CA MET A 99 2.20 2.70 -20.40
C MET A 99 1.28 1.63 -19.83
N SER A 100 -0.02 1.86 -19.94
CA SER A 100 -1.03 0.84 -19.66
C SER A 100 -0.80 -0.39 -20.54
N GLY A 101 -0.88 -1.58 -19.93
CA GLY A 101 -0.66 -2.85 -20.61
C GLY A 101 0.79 -3.34 -20.60
N ASP A 102 1.73 -2.55 -20.09
CA ASP A 102 3.12 -3.00 -19.90
C ASP A 102 3.19 -4.18 -18.93
N GLN A 103 3.88 -5.24 -19.33
CA GLN A 103 4.15 -6.37 -18.45
C GLN A 103 5.48 -6.15 -17.75
N ILE A 104 5.47 -6.11 -16.42
CA ILE A 104 6.69 -6.04 -15.62
C ILE A 104 7.14 -7.47 -15.41
N ILE A 105 8.24 -7.87 -16.06
CA ILE A 105 8.75 -9.24 -15.95
C ILE A 105 9.83 -9.38 -14.88
N LYS A 106 10.58 -8.29 -14.60
CA LYS A 106 11.56 -8.25 -13.50
C LYS A 106 11.55 -6.92 -12.77
N ILE A 107 11.94 -6.96 -11.50
CA ILE A 107 12.15 -5.79 -10.64
C ILE A 107 13.51 -5.96 -9.97
N ASP A 108 14.42 -5.01 -10.21
CA ASP A 108 15.82 -5.07 -9.75
C ASP A 108 16.50 -6.42 -10.07
N GLY A 109 16.19 -6.96 -11.26
CA GLY A 109 16.75 -8.22 -11.78
C GLY A 109 16.03 -9.50 -11.29
N GLN A 110 15.13 -9.41 -10.32
CA GLN A 110 14.37 -10.56 -9.81
C GLN A 110 13.10 -10.80 -10.63
N ASP A 111 12.78 -12.05 -10.95
CA ASP A 111 11.64 -12.40 -11.79
C ASP A 111 10.32 -12.25 -11.04
N THR A 112 9.42 -11.45 -11.59
CA THR A 112 8.09 -11.19 -10.99
C THR A 112 7.20 -12.41 -10.90
N ARG A 113 7.52 -13.53 -11.56
CA ARG A 113 6.79 -14.79 -11.39
C ARG A 113 7.14 -15.48 -10.07
N GLU A 114 8.26 -15.13 -9.46
CA GLU A 114 8.69 -15.68 -8.17
C GLU A 114 7.96 -15.02 -6.98
N PHE A 115 7.31 -13.87 -7.20
CA PHE A 115 6.63 -13.11 -6.15
C PHE A 115 5.37 -12.40 -6.65
N GLY A 116 4.27 -12.50 -5.90
CA GLY A 116 2.98 -11.93 -6.31
C GLY A 116 2.93 -10.39 -6.30
N VAL A 117 1.80 -9.83 -6.75
CA VAL A 117 1.55 -8.38 -6.87
C VAL A 117 1.88 -7.62 -5.57
N ASP A 118 1.49 -8.16 -4.42
CA ASP A 118 1.72 -7.54 -3.11
C ASP A 118 3.20 -7.35 -2.81
N GLU A 119 4.05 -8.32 -3.17
CA GLU A 119 5.48 -8.25 -2.93
C GLU A 119 6.15 -7.32 -3.94
N ALA A 120 5.74 -7.38 -5.21
CA ALA A 120 6.18 -6.41 -6.22
C ALA A 120 5.90 -4.97 -5.79
N VAL A 121 4.71 -4.69 -5.22
CA VAL A 121 4.38 -3.37 -4.67
C VAL A 121 5.33 -2.97 -3.54
N LYS A 122 5.74 -3.90 -2.66
CA LYS A 122 6.71 -3.58 -1.60
C LYS A 122 8.09 -3.23 -2.16
N ILE A 123 8.56 -3.97 -3.17
CA ILE A 123 9.87 -3.74 -3.80
C ILE A 123 9.86 -2.41 -4.59
N ILE A 124 8.77 -2.12 -5.31
CA ILE A 124 8.64 -0.87 -6.10
C ILE A 124 8.54 0.34 -5.17
N ARG A 125 7.90 0.20 -4.02
CA ARG A 125 7.91 1.22 -2.96
C ARG A 125 9.29 1.30 -2.32
N GLY A 126 9.62 2.45 -1.75
CA GLY A 126 10.92 2.66 -1.13
C GLY A 126 11.15 4.12 -0.77
N ALA A 127 12.32 4.41 -0.22
CA ALA A 127 12.69 5.76 0.18
C ALA A 127 12.75 6.69 -1.04
N GLU A 128 12.35 7.93 -0.85
CA GLU A 128 12.50 8.98 -1.86
C GLU A 128 13.97 9.14 -2.28
N GLY A 129 14.21 9.34 -3.58
CA GLY A 129 15.54 9.45 -4.18
C GLY A 129 16.24 8.12 -4.46
N SER A 130 15.77 7.00 -3.90
CA SER A 130 16.31 5.67 -4.25
C SER A 130 15.86 5.23 -5.65
N GLN A 131 16.58 4.28 -6.26
CA GLN A 131 16.29 3.79 -7.60
C GLN A 131 15.65 2.40 -7.59
N VAL A 132 14.83 2.13 -8.60
CA VAL A 132 14.30 0.80 -8.93
C VAL A 132 14.36 0.61 -10.44
N THR A 133 14.73 -0.58 -10.88
CA THR A 133 14.77 -0.93 -12.30
C THR A 133 13.66 -1.91 -12.61
N LEU A 134 12.79 -1.55 -13.55
CA LEU A 134 11.71 -2.41 -14.05
C LEU A 134 12.09 -2.92 -15.43
N THR A 135 12.12 -4.23 -15.61
CA THR A 135 12.25 -4.83 -16.94
C THR A 135 10.85 -4.99 -17.51
N ILE A 136 10.56 -4.28 -18.60
CA ILE A 136 9.25 -4.21 -19.23
C ILE A 136 9.24 -5.04 -20.52
N ASN A 137 8.20 -5.86 -20.65
CA ASN A 137 7.81 -6.48 -21.92
C ASN A 137 6.54 -5.78 -22.45
N ARG A 138 6.68 -5.09 -23.58
CA ARG A 138 5.58 -4.38 -24.25
C ARG A 138 5.31 -5.04 -25.59
N ALA A 139 4.04 -5.35 -25.87
CA ALA A 139 3.66 -6.05 -27.10
C ALA A 139 4.17 -5.31 -28.35
N GLY A 140 4.93 -6.03 -29.19
CA GLY A 140 5.51 -5.47 -30.42
C GLY A 140 6.75 -4.60 -30.22
N GLN A 141 7.34 -4.55 -29.02
CA GLN A 141 8.59 -3.86 -28.74
C GLN A 141 9.61 -4.81 -28.10
N GLU A 142 10.89 -4.46 -28.17
CA GLU A 142 11.93 -5.20 -27.46
C GLU A 142 11.80 -5.02 -25.95
N ILE A 143 12.11 -6.08 -25.22
CA ILE A 143 12.18 -6.05 -23.75
C ILE A 143 13.29 -5.08 -23.35
N LYS A 144 12.98 -4.16 -22.43
CA LYS A 144 13.91 -3.12 -22.01
C LYS A 144 13.77 -2.80 -20.52
N ASP A 145 14.89 -2.37 -19.94
CA ASP A 145 14.95 -1.88 -18.57
C ASP A 145 14.64 -0.38 -18.46
N TYR A 146 13.86 -0.05 -17.44
CA TYR A 146 13.47 1.31 -17.06
C TYR A 146 13.92 1.56 -15.63
N THR A 147 14.99 2.34 -15.46
CA THR A 147 15.44 2.77 -14.14
C THR A 147 14.69 4.04 -13.74
N LEU A 148 13.96 3.95 -12.63
CA LEU A 148 13.11 4.98 -12.08
C LEU A 148 13.68 5.48 -10.76
N ILE A 149 13.63 6.79 -10.53
CA ILE A 149 13.94 7.39 -9.23
C ILE A 149 12.63 7.49 -8.46
N ARG A 150 12.58 6.89 -7.27
CA ARG A 150 11.41 6.96 -6.40
C ARG A 150 11.20 8.40 -5.93
N SER A 151 9.96 8.86 -5.95
CA SER A 151 9.55 10.16 -5.43
C SER A 151 8.37 10.00 -4.49
N THR A 152 8.08 11.06 -3.73
CA THR A 152 6.81 11.16 -3.01
C THR A 152 5.68 11.37 -4.02
N ILE A 153 4.78 10.40 -4.12
CA ILE A 153 3.60 10.43 -4.97
C ILE A 153 2.45 11.02 -4.16
N LYS A 154 1.92 12.15 -4.61
CA LYS A 154 0.78 12.81 -3.97
C LYS A 154 -0.52 12.28 -4.56
N MET A 155 -1.49 12.01 -3.70
CA MET A 155 -2.85 11.68 -4.11
C MET A 155 -3.62 12.98 -4.36
N ASN A 156 -4.09 13.18 -5.59
CA ASN A 156 -4.92 14.33 -5.93
C ASN A 156 -6.31 14.15 -5.32
N THR A 157 -6.60 14.96 -4.30
CA THR A 157 -7.91 14.92 -3.62
C THR A 157 -8.92 15.91 -4.17
N VAL A 158 -8.43 16.90 -4.92
CA VAL A 158 -9.22 17.99 -5.46
C VAL A 158 -9.15 17.97 -6.98
N SER A 159 -10.32 18.01 -7.61
CA SER A 159 -10.44 18.23 -9.05
C SER A 159 -11.48 19.31 -9.29
N GLY A 160 -11.37 20.05 -10.39
CA GLY A 160 -12.31 21.13 -10.66
C GLY A 160 -12.34 21.53 -12.12
N LYS A 161 -13.46 22.12 -12.52
CA LYS A 161 -13.70 22.66 -13.87
C LYS A 161 -14.69 23.81 -13.82
N MET A 162 -14.62 24.69 -14.80
CA MET A 162 -15.67 25.68 -15.04
C MET A 162 -16.85 25.00 -15.75
N LEU A 163 -18.05 25.25 -15.23
CA LEU A 163 -19.31 24.96 -15.91
C LEU A 163 -19.79 26.19 -16.66
N ASP A 164 -20.82 25.99 -17.48
CA ASP A 164 -21.52 27.09 -18.13
C ASP A 164 -22.05 28.11 -17.10
N ASN A 165 -22.25 29.35 -17.55
CA ASN A 165 -22.72 30.47 -16.73
C ASN A 165 -21.75 30.92 -15.61
N GLY A 166 -20.46 30.60 -15.72
CA GLY A 166 -19.43 31.10 -14.81
C GLY A 166 -19.44 30.42 -13.43
N ILE A 167 -19.99 29.20 -13.33
CA ILE A 167 -20.02 28.43 -12.09
C ILE A 167 -18.78 27.54 -12.01
N GLY A 168 -17.95 27.71 -10.97
CA GLY A 168 -16.86 26.79 -10.66
C GLY A 168 -17.37 25.52 -9.97
N TYR A 169 -17.07 24.35 -10.53
CA TYR A 169 -17.32 23.06 -9.90
C TYR A 169 -16.02 22.50 -9.33
N VAL A 170 -16.02 22.20 -8.04
CA VAL A 170 -14.91 21.53 -7.36
C VAL A 170 -15.41 20.23 -6.72
N ARG A 171 -14.71 19.14 -6.98
CA ARG A 171 -14.96 17.83 -6.39
C ARG A 171 -13.81 17.46 -5.46
N LEU A 172 -14.17 17.18 -4.22
CA LEU A 172 -13.31 16.53 -3.23
C LEU A 172 -13.59 15.03 -3.27
N SER A 173 -12.58 14.22 -3.62
CA SER A 173 -12.71 12.76 -3.68
C SER A 173 -12.52 12.09 -2.32
N MET A 174 -11.67 12.68 -1.48
CA MET A 174 -11.36 12.26 -0.11
C MET A 174 -10.75 13.44 0.65
N PHE A 175 -10.54 13.27 1.95
CA PHE A 175 -9.85 14.24 2.79
C PHE A 175 -8.54 13.64 3.30
N ASN A 176 -7.43 14.31 3.00
CA ASN A 176 -6.11 14.02 3.56
C ASN A 176 -5.44 15.33 3.99
N GLU A 177 -4.23 15.24 4.54
CA GLU A 177 -3.47 16.40 5.02
C GLU A 177 -3.28 17.52 3.97
N ASN A 178 -3.30 17.19 2.67
CA ASN A 178 -3.06 18.16 1.59
C ASN A 178 -4.35 18.80 1.05
N THR A 179 -5.53 18.21 1.30
CA THR A 179 -6.80 18.62 0.67
C THR A 179 -7.14 20.09 0.86
N GLY A 180 -6.85 20.67 2.04
CA GLY A 180 -7.11 22.09 2.31
C GLY A 180 -6.29 23.03 1.41
N ILE A 181 -5.01 22.72 1.22
CA ILE A 181 -4.11 23.49 0.34
C ILE A 181 -4.52 23.31 -1.12
N ASP A 182 -4.78 22.07 -1.53
CA ASP A 182 -5.20 21.74 -2.89
C ASP A 182 -6.51 22.46 -3.27
N LEU A 183 -7.46 22.53 -2.33
CA LEU A 183 -8.72 23.24 -2.53
C LEU A 183 -8.50 24.75 -2.67
N SER A 184 -7.68 25.35 -1.80
CA SER A 184 -7.36 26.78 -1.89
C SER A 184 -6.72 27.14 -3.22
N ASN A 185 -5.78 26.32 -3.70
CA ASN A 185 -5.14 26.51 -5.00
C ASN A 185 -6.17 26.40 -6.13
N LYS A 186 -7.06 25.40 -6.06
CA LYS A 186 -8.05 25.16 -7.12
C LYS A 186 -9.12 26.24 -7.22
N LEU A 187 -9.44 26.92 -6.11
CA LEU A 187 -10.38 28.05 -6.10
C LEU A 187 -9.79 29.35 -6.65
N GLN A 188 -8.46 29.44 -6.79
CA GLN A 188 -7.75 30.60 -7.33
C GLN A 188 -7.41 30.47 -8.83
N GLU A 189 -7.43 29.25 -9.36
CA GLU A 189 -7.36 28.97 -10.82
C GLU A 189 -8.60 29.45 -11.56
#